data_AF-A0A535RLB9-F1
#
_entry.id   AF-A0A535RLB9-F1
#
_cell.length_a   1.000
_cell.length_b   1.000
_cell.length_c   1.000
_cell.angle_alpha   90.00
_cell.angle_beta   90.00
_cell.angle_gamma   90.00
#
_symmetry.space_group_name_H-M   'P 1'
#
loop_
_entity.id
_entity.type
_entity.pdbx_description
1 polymer ?
#
loop_
_entity_poly.entity_id
_entity_poly.type
_entity_poly.pdbx_seq_one_letter_code
_entity_poly.pdbx_strand_id
1 'polypeptide(L)' 'KNGLTVSYTLTRSQPAGWTGYARRIDDAMLKEVSAPLGRNALAYVCGPTALVEVAADGLERIGLRADRIRTERFGPSGP' A
#
# COMPACT_ATOMS: atom_id res chain seq x y z
N LYS A 1 13.85 -13.76 12.48
CA LYS A 1 12.77 -12.84 11.99
C LYS A 1 11.71 -13.71 11.33
N ASN A 2 10.46 -13.66 11.78
CA ASN A 2 9.44 -14.67 11.45
C ASN A 2 8.79 -14.45 10.06
N GLY A 3 9.53 -13.88 9.09
CA GLY A 3 9.07 -13.65 7.72
C GLY A 3 8.01 -12.54 7.52
N LEU A 4 7.30 -12.11 8.56
CA LEU A 4 6.25 -11.07 8.48
C LEU A 4 6.74 -9.72 9.01
N THR A 5 6.44 -8.66 8.27
CA THR A 5 6.57 -7.26 8.72
C THR A 5 5.25 -6.55 8.43
N VAL A 6 4.76 -5.75 9.36
CA VAL A 6 3.51 -5.01 9.23
C VAL A 6 3.79 -3.52 9.40
N SER A 7 3.32 -2.73 8.45
CA SER A 7 3.39 -1.27 8.47
C SER A 7 1.98 -0.70 8.49
N TYR A 8 1.73 0.25 9.38
CA TYR A 8 0.44 0.92 9.50
C TYR A 8 0.55 2.38 9.08
N THR A 9 -0.50 2.90 8.45
CA THR A 9 -0.67 4.34 8.26
C THR A 9 -2.04 4.79 8.74
N LEU A 10 -2.07 5.86 9.55
CA LEU A 10 -3.31 6.50 9.99
C LEU A 10 -3.41 7.86 9.30
N THR A 11 -4.57 8.19 8.74
CA THR A 11 -4.73 9.37 7.87
C THR A 11 -5.53 10.51 8.51
N ARG A 12 -6.15 10.30 9.67
CA ARG A 12 -7.04 11.28 10.34
C ARG A 12 -6.49 11.75 11.67
N SER A 13 -6.08 10.83 12.53
CA SER A 13 -5.47 11.13 13.82
C SER A 13 -4.48 10.04 14.19
N GLN A 14 -3.41 10.44 14.86
CA GLN A 14 -2.39 9.55 15.41
C GLN A 14 -2.49 9.60 16.93
N PRO A 15 -2.65 8.44 17.61
CA PRO A 15 -2.69 8.41 19.07
C PRO A 15 -1.33 8.80 19.66
N ALA A 16 -1.31 9.14 20.95
CA ALA A 16 -0.07 9.42 21.66
C ALA A 16 0.90 8.23 21.55
N GLY A 17 2.16 8.50 21.21
CA GLY A 17 3.18 7.47 21.00
C GLY A 17 3.12 6.75 19.66
N TRP A 18 2.31 7.20 18.69
CA TRP A 18 2.29 6.62 17.34
C TRP A 18 3.63 6.78 16.62
N THR A 19 4.15 5.68 16.09
CA THR A 19 5.44 5.62 15.36
C THR A 19 5.31 5.10 13.93
N GLY A 20 4.09 4.77 13.49
CA GLY A 20 3.81 4.37 12.12
C GLY A 20 3.70 5.58 11.18
N TYR A 21 3.30 5.32 9.94
CA TYR A 21 3.05 6.39 8.97
C TYR A 21 1.83 7.23 9.36
N ALA A 22 1.81 8.49 8.92
CA ALA A 22 0.77 9.47 9.21
C ALA A 22 0.18 10.11 7.93
N ARG A 23 0.29 9.43 6.80
CA ARG A 23 -0.05 9.95 5.45
C ARG A 23 -0.84 8.92 4.65
N ARG A 24 -1.52 9.37 3.58
CA ARG A 24 -2.11 8.41 2.62
C ARG A 24 -1.01 7.59 1.94
N ILE A 25 -1.38 6.45 1.37
CA ILE A 25 -0.45 5.64 0.58
C ILE A 25 0.11 6.51 -0.56
N ASP A 26 1.42 6.51 -0.71
CA ASP A 26 2.13 7.17 -1.80
C ASP A 26 3.37 6.35 -2.21
N ASP A 27 4.02 6.78 -3.28
CA ASP A 27 5.16 6.10 -3.91
C ASP A 27 6.34 5.89 -2.94
N ALA A 28 6.59 6.83 -2.02
CA ALA A 28 7.68 6.71 -1.05
C ALA A 28 7.41 5.59 -0.04
N MET A 29 6.18 5.51 0.50
CA MET A 29 5.78 4.39 1.37
C MET A 29 5.82 3.07 0.63
N LEU A 30 5.30 3.01 -0.60
CA LEU A 30 5.30 1.78 -1.39
C LEU A 30 6.72 1.30 -1.66
N LYS A 31 7.65 2.22 -1.96
CA LYS A 31 9.07 1.90 -2.15
C LYS A 31 9.72 1.36 -0.87
N GLU A 32 9.48 2.01 0.26
CA GLU A 32 10.03 1.59 1.55
C GLU A 32 9.51 0.20 1.98
N VAL A 33 8.20 -0.01 1.89
CA VAL A 33 7.54 -1.26 2.32
C VAL A 33 7.90 -2.42 1.40
N SER A 34 8.03 -2.18 0.09
CA SER A 34 8.36 -3.24 -0.87
C SER A 34 9.87 -3.52 -1.00
N ALA A 35 10.74 -2.62 -0.53
CA ALA A 35 12.20 -2.74 -0.68
C ALA A 35 12.77 -4.11 -0.24
N PRO A 36 12.35 -4.72 0.88
CA PRO A 36 12.87 -6.03 1.29
C PRO A 36 12.50 -7.18 0.35
N LEU A 37 11.43 -7.03 -0.44
CA LEU A 37 10.95 -8.04 -1.39
C LEU A 37 11.60 -7.90 -2.78
N GLY A 38 12.16 -6.73 -3.09
CA GLY A 38 12.81 -6.44 -4.36
C GLY A 38 11.86 -6.44 -5.56
N ARG A 39 12.43 -6.51 -6.77
CA ARG A 39 11.69 -6.34 -8.05
C ARG A 39 10.73 -7.49 -8.39
N ASN A 40 10.81 -8.60 -7.67
CA ASN A 40 9.96 -9.77 -7.88
C ASN A 40 8.77 -9.84 -6.92
N ALA A 41 8.53 -8.78 -6.13
CA ALA A 41 7.38 -8.71 -5.24
C ALA A 41 6.07 -8.97 -6.00
N LEU A 42 5.18 -9.71 -5.36
CA LEU A 42 3.77 -9.80 -5.75
C LEU A 42 2.98 -8.87 -4.84
N ALA A 43 2.26 -7.93 -5.45
CA ALA A 43 1.45 -6.97 -4.71
C ALA A 43 -0.03 -7.34 -4.81
N TYR A 44 -0.69 -7.39 -3.67
CA TYR A 44 -2.14 -7.60 -3.56
C TYR A 44 -2.73 -6.37 -2.90
N VAL A 45 -3.68 -5.72 -3.57
CA VAL A 45 -4.29 -4.47 -3.12
C VAL A 45 -5.80 -4.64 -3.12
N CYS A 46 -6.42 -4.37 -1.97
CA CYS A 46 -7.87 -4.42 -1.80
C CYS A 46 -8.38 -3.16 -1.11
N GLY A 47 -9.51 -2.63 -1.56
CA GLY A 47 -10.18 -1.51 -0.91
C GLY A 47 -11.16 -0.77 -1.82
N PRO A 48 -11.58 0.45 -1.43
CA PRO A 48 -12.35 1.34 -2.29
C PRO A 48 -11.58 1.69 -3.57
N THR A 49 -12.29 1.91 -4.68
CA THR A 49 -11.70 2.19 -6.00
C THR A 49 -10.55 3.21 -5.95
N ALA A 50 -10.77 4.37 -5.34
CA ALA A 50 -9.75 5.43 -5.27
C ALA A 50 -8.48 5.01 -4.51
N LEU A 51 -8.59 4.16 -3.49
CA LEU A 51 -7.42 3.63 -2.77
C LEU A 51 -6.66 2.66 -3.65
N VAL A 52 -7.40 1.74 -4.29
CA VAL A 52 -6.83 0.70 -5.15
C VAL A 52 -6.07 1.33 -6.32
N GLU A 53 -6.65 2.35 -6.97
CA GLU A 53 -6.01 3.09 -8.07
C GLU A 53 -4.72 3.77 -7.61
N VAL A 54 -4.76 4.58 -6.55
CA VAL A 54 -3.57 5.27 -6.03
C VAL A 54 -2.44 4.29 -5.70
N ALA A 55 -2.75 3.17 -5.05
CA ALA A 55 -1.76 2.18 -4.66
C ALA A 55 -1.22 1.38 -5.87
N ALA A 56 -2.08 0.93 -6.78
CA ALA A 56 -1.66 0.19 -7.97
C ALA A 56 -0.78 1.04 -8.88
N ASP A 57 -1.21 2.28 -9.19
CA ASP A 57 -0.44 3.19 -10.03
C ASP A 57 0.90 3.56 -9.37
N GLY A 58 0.92 3.73 -8.05
CA GLY A 58 2.14 3.98 -7.29
C GLY A 58 3.12 2.81 -7.36
N LEU A 59 2.62 1.58 -7.28
CA LEU A 59 3.45 0.37 -7.42
C LEU A 59 4.08 0.30 -8.82
N GLU A 60 3.33 0.62 -9.87
CA GLU A 60 3.87 0.71 -11.23
C GLU A 60 4.94 1.81 -11.36
N ARG A 61 4.70 3.00 -10.82
CA ARG A 61 5.66 4.12 -10.84
C ARG A 61 6.98 3.78 -10.14
N ILE A 62 6.96 2.97 -9.09
CA ILE A 62 8.19 2.50 -8.42
C ILE A 62 8.83 1.27 -9.08
N GLY A 63 8.27 0.79 -10.21
CA GLY A 63 8.87 -0.20 -11.08
C GLY A 63 8.35 -1.63 -10.93
N LEU A 64 7.23 -1.86 -10.23
CA LEU A 64 6.55 -3.15 -10.30
C LEU A 64 5.85 -3.29 -11.65
N ARG A 65 5.99 -4.46 -12.27
CA ARG A 65 5.26 -4.76 -13.50
C ARG A 65 3.77 -4.95 -13.18
N ALA A 66 2.89 -4.45 -14.05
CA ALA A 66 1.43 -4.59 -13.90
C ALA A 66 0.98 -6.06 -13.71
N ASP A 67 1.65 -7.02 -14.37
CA ASP A 67 1.35 -8.45 -14.24
C ASP A 67 1.73 -9.06 -12.87
N ARG A 68 2.36 -8.30 -11.97
CA ARG A 68 2.65 -8.65 -10.57
C ARG A 68 1.71 -7.98 -9.57
N ILE A 69 0.82 -7.09 -10.03
CA ILE A 69 -0.13 -6.37 -9.20
C ILE A 69 -1.50 -7.05 -9.34
N ARG A 70 -2.13 -7.36 -8.21
CA ARG A 70 -3.44 -8.00 -8.14
C ARG A 70 -4.36 -7.09 -7.36
N THR A 71 -5.38 -6.57 -8.03
CA THR A 71 -6.32 -5.64 -7.43
C THR A 71 -7.66 -6.30 -7.21
N GLU A 72 -8.25 -6.07 -6.04
CA GLU A 72 -9.63 -6.34 -5.76
C GLU A 72 -10.29 -5.02 -5.33
N ARG A 73 -11.44 -4.69 -5.91
CA ARG A 73 -12.20 -3.48 -5.58
C ARG A 73 -13.52 -3.91 -4.98
N PHE A 74 -13.86 -3.34 -3.85
CA PHE A 74 -15.24 -3.36 -3.39
C PHE A 74 -15.94 -2.10 -3.85
N GLY A 75 -17.23 -2.25 -4.21
CA GLY A 75 -18.10 -1.16 -4.67
C GLY A 75 -18.20 -0.03 -3.64
N PRO A 76 -18.92 1.06 -3.95
CA PRO A 76 -19.00 2.20 -3.04
C PRO A 76 -19.36 1.69 -1.64
N SER A 77 -18.44 1.89 -0.70
CA SER A 77 -18.68 1.62 0.71
C SER A 77 -19.60 2.73 1.22
N GLY A 78 -20.86 2.67 0.79
CA GLY A 78 -21.98 3.53 1.17
C GLY A 78 -22.41 4.56 0.11
N PRO A 79 -23.63 5.13 0.26
CA PRO A 79 -23.89 6.51 -0.17
C PRO A 79 -22.95 7.51 0.52
#